data_AF-A0A8J3AZ10-F1
#
_entry.id   AF-A0A8J3AZ10-F1
#
_cell.length_a   1.000
_cell.length_b   1.000
_cell.length_c   1.000
_cell.angle_alpha   90.00
_cell.angle_beta   90.00
_cell.angle_gamma   90.00
#
_symmetry.space_group_name_H-M   'P 1'
#
loop_
_entity.id
_entity.type
_entity.pdbx_description
1 polymer ?
#
loop_
_entity_poly.entity_id
_entity_poly.type
_entity_poly.pdbx_seq_one_letter_code
_entity_poly.pdbx_strand_id
1 'polypeptide(L)'
;MALDKDQAGRLADLLRTDGDDLVARWSALAGAPLAGRLSEAELRRQLAELHDALAAALAAGPGDIDADAGAELRAVLADLSRDRARQGFSSTETAVSVFALKDVLLERTELTDPAQVRDYLAFTKFVDELGLFTFSSFTAAREELIADQAEQLLELSTPVVKLWEGVVAVPLVGTLDSARAQVVMERLLQTLVDTGSPYAIIDITGVPAVDTQVAQHVLKTVVAARLMGADCIISGIRPQIAQTIVALGIEFGDIVTKATLADALRHVLRRAAAVRRESVA
;
A
#
# COMPACT_ATOMS: atom_id res chain seq x y z
N MET A 1 -28.09 -5.70 10.86
CA MET A 1 -29.45 -5.93 11.37
C MET A 1 -29.29 -6.17 12.85
N ALA A 2 -29.54 -5.12 13.62
CA ALA A 2 -29.27 -5.13 15.04
C ALA A 2 -30.06 -6.23 15.76
N LEU A 3 -29.41 -6.92 16.70
CA LEU A 3 -30.13 -7.70 17.71
C LEU A 3 -30.96 -6.76 18.57
N ASP A 4 -32.16 -7.17 18.95
CA ASP A 4 -32.87 -6.45 20.02
C ASP A 4 -32.15 -6.60 21.37
N LYS A 5 -32.55 -5.80 22.36
CA LYS A 5 -31.87 -5.76 23.66
C LYS A 5 -31.93 -7.10 24.41
N ASP A 6 -33.04 -7.84 24.28
CA ASP A 6 -33.21 -9.11 24.98
C ASP A 6 -32.40 -10.22 24.29
N GLN A 7 -32.36 -10.21 22.96
CA GLN A 7 -31.50 -11.07 22.15
C GLN A 7 -30.02 -10.81 22.42
N ALA A 8 -29.60 -9.54 22.47
CA ALA A 8 -28.24 -9.16 22.80
C ALA A 8 -27.84 -9.65 24.19
N GLY A 9 -28.73 -9.51 25.18
CA GLY A 9 -28.53 -10.03 26.53
C GLY A 9 -28.36 -11.56 26.56
N ARG A 10 -29.24 -12.30 25.88
CA ARG A 10 -29.14 -13.77 25.76
C ARG A 10 -27.84 -14.21 25.10
N LEU A 11 -27.42 -13.55 24.03
CA LEU A 11 -26.15 -13.86 23.36
C LEU A 11 -24.95 -13.54 24.27
N ALA A 12 -24.95 -12.41 24.97
CA ALA A 12 -23.91 -12.07 25.94
C ALA A 12 -23.80 -13.10 27.07
N ASP A 13 -24.93 -13.66 27.53
CA ASP A 13 -24.94 -14.72 28.54
C ASP A 13 -24.39 -16.04 28.00
N LEU A 14 -24.73 -16.42 26.76
CA LEU A 14 -24.17 -17.60 26.09
C LEU A 14 -22.65 -17.51 25.91
N LEU A 15 -22.16 -16.31 25.61
CA LEU A 15 -20.73 -16.03 25.48
C LEU A 15 -20.03 -16.15 26.85
N ARG A 16 -20.58 -15.55 27.91
CA ARG A 16 -19.94 -15.56 29.24
C ARG A 16 -19.99 -16.91 29.96
N THR A 17 -21.05 -17.70 29.75
CA THR A 17 -21.20 -19.00 30.41
C THR A 17 -20.13 -19.97 29.90
N ASP A 18 -19.29 -20.49 30.79
CA ASP A 18 -18.16 -21.37 30.43
C ASP A 18 -17.30 -20.81 29.28
N GLY A 19 -16.97 -19.51 29.35
CA GLY A 19 -16.26 -18.79 28.28
C GLY A 19 -14.91 -19.39 27.88
N ASP A 20 -14.15 -19.95 28.83
CA ASP A 20 -12.87 -20.62 28.53
C ASP A 20 -13.06 -21.87 27.65
N ASP A 21 -14.12 -22.64 27.89
CA ASP A 21 -14.48 -23.79 27.08
C ASP A 21 -15.01 -23.34 25.71
N LEU A 22 -15.78 -22.26 25.66
CA LEU A 22 -16.29 -21.66 24.42
C LEU A 22 -15.12 -21.27 23.51
N VAL A 23 -14.17 -20.50 24.03
CA VAL A 23 -12.98 -20.06 23.27
C VAL A 23 -12.14 -21.27 22.86
N ALA A 24 -12.02 -22.30 23.70
CA ALA A 24 -11.33 -23.54 23.34
C ALA A 24 -11.97 -24.21 22.12
N ARG A 25 -13.31 -24.40 22.17
CA ARG A 25 -14.08 -25.03 21.11
C ARG A 25 -14.04 -24.20 19.83
N TRP A 26 -14.20 -22.88 19.95
CA TRP A 26 -14.11 -21.93 18.85
C TRP A 26 -12.75 -21.98 18.15
N SER A 27 -11.67 -21.99 18.93
CA SER A 27 -10.30 -22.10 18.40
C SER A 27 -10.07 -23.41 17.65
N ALA A 28 -10.60 -24.52 18.16
CA ALA A 28 -10.50 -25.82 17.48
C ALA A 28 -11.21 -25.82 16.12
N LEU A 29 -12.41 -25.22 16.03
CA LEU A 29 -13.18 -25.13 14.78
C LEU A 29 -12.54 -24.15 13.78
N ALA A 30 -12.08 -23.00 14.26
CA ALA A 30 -11.43 -21.97 13.44
C ALA A 30 -10.01 -22.38 12.98
N GLY A 31 -9.36 -23.32 13.68
CA GLY A 31 -7.97 -23.68 13.46
C GLY A 31 -7.70 -24.53 12.21
N ALA A 32 -8.68 -25.32 11.75
CA ALA A 32 -8.46 -26.25 10.63
C ALA A 32 -8.03 -25.55 9.31
N PRO A 33 -8.65 -24.43 8.89
CA PRO A 33 -8.18 -23.65 7.73
C PRO A 33 -6.83 -22.98 7.93
N LEU A 34 -6.39 -22.76 9.18
CA LEU A 34 -5.19 -22.00 9.54
C LEU A 34 -3.98 -22.90 9.89
N ALA A 35 -4.14 -24.22 9.74
CA ALA A 35 -3.18 -25.22 10.18
C ALA A 35 -1.78 -24.98 9.58
N GLY A 36 -0.77 -24.99 10.44
CA GLY A 36 0.64 -24.83 10.05
C GLY A 36 1.08 -23.38 9.80
N ARG A 37 0.17 -22.40 9.79
CA ARG A 37 0.49 -20.96 9.63
C ARG A 37 0.35 -20.17 10.92
N LEU A 38 -0.47 -20.63 11.85
CA LEU A 38 -0.71 -20.00 13.14
C LEU A 38 -0.67 -21.05 14.24
N SER A 39 -0.07 -20.70 15.38
CA SER A 39 -0.12 -21.57 16.55
C SER A 39 -1.52 -21.57 17.18
N GLU A 40 -1.91 -22.71 17.76
CA GLU A 40 -3.19 -22.83 18.48
C GLU A 40 -3.28 -21.83 19.65
N ALA A 41 -2.18 -21.62 20.38
CA ALA A 41 -2.13 -20.66 21.47
C ALA A 41 -2.39 -19.21 21.00
N GLU A 42 -1.83 -18.84 19.86
CA GLU A 42 -2.06 -17.52 19.27
C GLU A 42 -3.48 -17.37 18.74
N LEU A 43 -4.04 -18.40 18.10
CA LEU A 43 -5.46 -18.39 17.69
C LEU A 43 -6.38 -18.18 18.89
N ARG A 44 -6.13 -18.95 19.96
CA ARG A 44 -6.91 -18.91 21.19
C ARG A 44 -6.85 -17.53 21.84
N ARG A 45 -5.68 -16.91 21.87
CA ARG A 45 -5.51 -15.54 22.38
C ARG A 45 -6.34 -14.53 21.58
N GLN A 46 -6.26 -14.58 20.25
CA GLN A 46 -7.01 -13.67 19.37
C GLN A 46 -8.53 -13.86 19.50
N LEU A 47 -9.00 -15.11 19.58
CA LEU A 47 -10.42 -15.40 19.73
C LEU A 47 -10.95 -15.09 21.14
N ALA A 48 -10.13 -15.22 22.18
CA ALA A 48 -10.47 -14.77 23.53
C ALA A 48 -10.69 -13.24 23.57
N GLU A 49 -9.77 -12.48 22.99
CA GLU A 49 -9.89 -11.02 22.91
C GLU A 49 -11.14 -10.59 22.13
N LEU A 50 -11.41 -11.25 20.99
CA LEU A 50 -12.64 -11.02 20.22
C LEU A 50 -13.89 -11.38 21.01
N HIS A 51 -13.86 -12.50 21.73
CA HIS A 51 -14.96 -12.94 22.57
C HIS A 51 -15.30 -11.91 23.67
N ASP A 52 -14.28 -11.39 24.34
CA ASP A 52 -14.45 -10.41 25.42
C ASP A 52 -15.02 -9.09 24.90
N ALA A 53 -14.48 -8.58 23.78
CA ALA A 53 -15.01 -7.38 23.12
C ALA A 53 -16.46 -7.57 22.63
N LEU A 54 -16.78 -8.76 22.11
CA LEU A 54 -18.13 -9.10 21.67
C LEU A 54 -19.12 -9.14 22.85
N ALA A 55 -18.76 -9.81 23.94
CA ALA A 55 -19.59 -9.90 25.13
C ALA A 55 -19.81 -8.51 25.77
N ALA A 56 -18.77 -7.66 25.80
CA ALA A 56 -18.87 -6.29 26.30
C ALA A 56 -19.80 -5.43 25.44
N ALA A 57 -19.66 -5.49 24.11
CA ALA A 57 -20.51 -4.73 23.18
C ALA A 57 -22.00 -5.11 23.31
N LEU A 58 -22.30 -6.41 23.41
CA LEU A 58 -23.65 -6.93 23.59
C LEU A 58 -24.25 -6.59 24.96
N ALA A 59 -23.42 -6.46 26.01
CA ALA A 59 -23.88 -6.03 27.33
C ALA A 59 -24.19 -4.52 27.38
N ALA A 60 -23.54 -3.72 26.53
CA ALA A 60 -23.68 -2.27 26.51
C ALA A 60 -24.93 -1.78 25.74
N GLY A 61 -25.50 -2.59 24.84
CA GLY A 61 -26.63 -2.16 24.02
C GLY A 61 -27.19 -3.24 23.09
N PRO A 62 -28.16 -2.88 22.21
CA PRO A 62 -28.58 -3.76 21.12
C PRO A 62 -27.37 -4.17 20.27
N GLY A 63 -27.41 -5.38 19.71
CA GLY A 63 -26.29 -5.97 18.96
C GLY A 63 -26.16 -5.34 17.59
N ASP A 64 -25.67 -4.10 17.55
CA ASP A 64 -25.36 -3.32 16.35
C ASP A 64 -23.87 -2.97 16.37
N ILE A 65 -23.13 -3.47 15.39
CA ILE A 65 -21.68 -3.24 15.28
C ILE A 65 -21.36 -1.76 14.99
N ASP A 66 -22.25 -1.05 14.31
CA ASP A 66 -22.01 0.33 13.87
C ASP A 66 -22.33 1.35 14.97
N ALA A 67 -23.01 0.94 16.04
CA ALA A 67 -23.28 1.78 17.19
C ALA A 67 -22.00 2.11 18.00
N ASP A 68 -22.09 3.13 18.86
CA ASP A 68 -20.99 3.52 19.75
C ASP A 68 -20.56 2.37 20.69
N ALA A 69 -21.53 1.56 21.13
CA ALA A 69 -21.28 0.36 21.94
C ALA A 69 -20.43 -0.70 21.23
N GLY A 70 -20.42 -0.71 19.89
CA GLY A 70 -19.63 -1.63 19.07
C GLY A 70 -18.22 -1.14 18.74
N ALA A 71 -17.79 0.03 19.22
CA ALA A 71 -16.51 0.63 18.82
C ALA A 71 -15.29 -0.23 19.18
N GLU A 72 -15.26 -0.82 20.38
CA GLU A 72 -14.17 -1.71 20.81
C GLU A 72 -14.15 -3.01 20.02
N LEU A 73 -15.32 -3.61 19.79
CA LEU A 73 -15.47 -4.80 18.93
C LEU A 73 -14.97 -4.54 17.51
N ARG A 74 -15.32 -3.38 16.92
CA ARG A 74 -14.82 -2.97 15.60
C ARG A 74 -13.30 -2.82 15.60
N ALA A 75 -12.72 -2.26 16.65
CA ALA A 75 -11.26 -2.13 16.77
C ALA A 75 -10.58 -3.50 16.78
N VAL A 76 -11.04 -4.43 17.62
CA VAL A 76 -10.49 -5.80 17.70
C VAL A 76 -10.63 -6.55 16.37
N LEU A 77 -11.78 -6.46 15.70
CA LEU A 77 -11.99 -7.07 14.39
C LEU A 77 -11.09 -6.45 13.31
N ALA A 78 -10.89 -5.14 13.34
CA ALA A 78 -10.02 -4.43 12.39
C ALA A 78 -8.54 -4.81 12.61
N ASP A 79 -8.11 -4.92 13.87
CA ASP A 79 -6.75 -5.32 14.23
C ASP A 79 -6.46 -6.77 13.82
N LEU A 80 -7.39 -7.69 14.11
CA LEU A 80 -7.33 -9.07 13.61
C LEU A 80 -7.16 -9.10 12.09
N SER A 81 -8.01 -8.37 11.35
CA SER A 81 -7.94 -8.31 9.89
C SER A 81 -6.62 -7.73 9.37
N ARG A 82 -6.11 -6.66 9.99
CA ARG A 82 -4.86 -6.00 9.58
C ARG A 82 -3.66 -6.91 9.80
N ASP A 83 -3.60 -7.59 10.94
CA ASP A 83 -2.52 -8.52 11.27
C ASP A 83 -2.54 -9.73 10.32
N ARG A 84 -3.73 -10.25 9.98
CA ARG A 84 -3.88 -11.32 8.99
C ARG A 84 -3.43 -10.89 7.60
N ALA A 85 -3.77 -9.66 7.17
CA ALA A 85 -3.33 -9.13 5.88
C ALA A 85 -1.81 -9.03 5.80
N ARG A 86 -1.14 -8.54 6.86
CA ARG A 86 0.33 -8.43 6.95
C ARG A 86 1.03 -9.79 6.96
N GLN A 87 0.43 -10.79 7.61
CA GLN A 87 0.96 -12.16 7.64
C GLN A 87 0.63 -12.96 6.37
N GLY A 88 -0.03 -12.34 5.38
CA GLY A 88 -0.32 -12.94 4.09
C GLY A 88 -1.43 -13.99 4.10
N PHE A 89 -2.31 -13.98 5.10
CA PHE A 89 -3.56 -14.75 5.05
C PHE A 89 -4.49 -14.17 3.98
N SER A 90 -5.58 -14.87 3.69
CA SER A 90 -6.70 -14.43 2.88
C SER A 90 -7.80 -13.81 3.74
N SER A 91 -8.65 -12.99 3.11
CA SER A 91 -9.86 -12.48 3.74
C SER A 91 -10.81 -13.61 4.15
N THR A 92 -10.88 -14.70 3.38
CA THR A 92 -11.68 -15.88 3.71
C THR A 92 -11.18 -16.59 4.97
N GLU A 93 -9.86 -16.84 5.09
CA GLU A 93 -9.27 -17.43 6.31
C GLU A 93 -9.58 -16.59 7.57
N THR A 94 -9.60 -15.26 7.42
CA THR A 94 -9.95 -14.33 8.50
C THR A 94 -11.44 -14.43 8.87
N ALA A 95 -12.33 -14.32 7.87
CA ALA A 95 -13.78 -14.36 8.10
C ALA A 95 -14.26 -15.71 8.64
N VAL A 96 -13.67 -16.83 8.19
CA VAL A 96 -14.01 -18.18 8.69
C VAL A 96 -13.70 -18.32 10.18
N SER A 97 -12.65 -17.64 10.67
CA SER A 97 -12.36 -17.62 12.11
C SER A 97 -13.52 -17.02 12.90
N VAL A 98 -14.18 -15.98 12.38
CA VAL A 98 -15.37 -15.38 12.98
C VAL A 98 -16.61 -16.25 12.78
N PHE A 99 -16.82 -16.80 11.58
CA PHE A 99 -17.99 -17.62 11.27
C PHE A 99 -18.05 -18.93 12.05
N ALA A 100 -16.91 -19.49 12.46
CA ALA A 100 -16.85 -20.69 13.30
C ALA A 100 -17.60 -20.51 14.64
N LEU A 101 -17.82 -19.27 15.10
CA LEU A 101 -18.64 -19.00 16.28
C LEU A 101 -20.08 -19.50 16.11
N LYS A 102 -20.62 -19.53 14.88
CA LYS A 102 -21.99 -20.01 14.65
C LYS A 102 -22.19 -21.46 15.07
N ASP A 103 -21.22 -22.32 14.76
CA ASP A 103 -21.25 -23.73 15.13
C ASP A 103 -21.14 -23.90 16.65
N VAL A 104 -20.31 -23.07 17.31
CA VAL A 104 -20.20 -23.05 18.78
C VAL A 104 -21.51 -22.62 19.44
N LEU A 105 -22.17 -21.60 18.89
CA LEU A 105 -23.46 -21.14 19.38
C LEU A 105 -24.56 -22.19 19.16
N LEU A 106 -24.52 -22.91 18.04
CA LEU A 106 -25.44 -24.00 17.76
C LEU A 106 -25.29 -25.15 18.76
N GLU A 107 -24.04 -25.55 19.07
CA GLU A 107 -23.74 -26.59 20.05
C GLU A 107 -24.23 -26.24 21.47
N ARG A 108 -24.37 -24.94 21.78
CA ARG A 108 -24.75 -24.42 23.09
C ARG A 108 -26.20 -23.94 23.19
N THR A 109 -26.95 -23.99 22.09
CA THR A 109 -28.35 -23.53 22.04
C THR A 109 -29.28 -24.71 21.77
N GLU A 110 -30.21 -24.97 22.69
CA GLU A 110 -31.30 -25.90 22.42
C GLU A 110 -32.30 -25.26 21.44
N LEU A 111 -32.65 -25.97 20.37
CA LEU A 111 -33.58 -25.50 19.32
C LEU A 111 -34.87 -26.32 19.34
N THR A 112 -35.57 -26.26 20.46
CA THR A 112 -36.79 -27.05 20.69
C THR A 112 -38.07 -26.29 20.35
N ASP A 113 -38.04 -24.95 20.32
CA ASP A 113 -39.18 -24.11 20.00
C ASP A 113 -38.90 -23.04 18.92
N PRO A 114 -39.94 -22.47 18.28
CA PRO A 114 -39.76 -21.44 17.26
C PRO A 114 -39.11 -20.14 17.73
N ALA A 115 -39.17 -19.80 19.02
CA ALA A 115 -38.51 -18.60 19.55
C ALA A 115 -36.99 -18.80 19.61
N GLN A 116 -36.53 -19.96 20.08
CA GLN A 116 -35.12 -20.35 20.10
C GLN A 116 -34.52 -20.37 18.68
N VAL A 117 -35.25 -20.89 17.70
CA VAL A 117 -34.83 -20.87 16.29
C VAL A 117 -34.70 -19.43 15.77
N ARG A 118 -35.62 -18.53 16.13
CA ARG A 118 -35.54 -17.10 15.74
C ARG A 118 -34.34 -16.40 16.37
N ASP A 119 -34.04 -16.70 17.63
CA ASP A 119 -32.87 -16.15 18.32
C ASP A 119 -31.57 -16.63 17.66
N TYR A 120 -31.43 -17.94 17.41
CA TYR A 120 -30.26 -18.46 16.71
C TYR A 120 -30.10 -17.86 15.30
N LEU A 121 -31.20 -17.67 14.56
CA LEU A 121 -31.15 -16.97 13.27
C LEU A 121 -30.74 -15.50 13.40
N ALA A 122 -31.11 -14.82 14.49
CA ALA A 122 -30.65 -13.46 14.76
C ALA A 122 -29.15 -13.45 15.10
N PHE A 123 -28.69 -14.36 15.95
CA PHE A 123 -27.27 -14.48 16.32
C PHE A 123 -26.39 -14.79 15.12
N THR A 124 -26.80 -15.72 14.26
CA THR A 124 -26.03 -16.07 13.05
C THR A 124 -25.95 -14.91 12.07
N LYS A 125 -27.02 -14.12 11.90
CA LYS A 125 -26.99 -12.89 11.10
C LYS A 125 -26.05 -11.83 11.69
N PHE A 126 -26.04 -11.70 13.02
CA PHE A 126 -25.10 -10.78 13.67
C PHE A 126 -23.65 -11.23 13.46
N VAL A 127 -23.35 -12.53 13.60
CA VAL A 127 -22.02 -13.09 13.30
C VAL A 127 -21.65 -12.92 11.81
N ASP A 128 -22.62 -13.00 10.90
CA ASP A 128 -22.40 -12.69 9.47
C ASP A 128 -21.90 -11.27 9.28
N GLU A 129 -22.47 -10.30 9.99
CA GLU A 129 -22.05 -8.90 9.95
C GLU A 129 -20.64 -8.70 10.47
N LEU A 130 -20.27 -9.39 11.56
CA LEU A 130 -18.89 -9.37 12.07
C LEU A 130 -17.90 -9.92 11.03
N GLY A 131 -18.24 -11.05 10.39
CA GLY A 131 -17.38 -11.63 9.35
C GLY A 131 -17.26 -10.74 8.11
N LEU A 132 -18.35 -10.12 7.66
CA LEU A 132 -18.32 -9.13 6.57
C LEU A 132 -17.49 -7.89 6.92
N PHE A 133 -17.55 -7.44 8.18
CA PHE A 133 -16.70 -6.37 8.68
C PHE A 133 -15.22 -6.77 8.63
N THR A 134 -14.85 -8.00 9.03
CA THR A 134 -13.47 -8.47 8.90
C THR A 134 -13.00 -8.50 7.45
N PHE A 135 -13.86 -8.92 6.52
CA PHE A 135 -13.53 -8.97 5.10
C PHE A 135 -13.24 -7.57 4.53
N SER A 136 -14.10 -6.60 4.87
CA SER A 136 -13.95 -5.21 4.43
C SER A 136 -12.70 -4.57 5.02
N SER A 137 -12.47 -4.75 6.32
CA SER A 137 -11.27 -4.27 7.02
C SER A 137 -9.99 -4.91 6.49
N PHE A 138 -10.03 -6.20 6.16
CA PHE A 138 -8.90 -6.90 5.54
C PHE A 138 -8.58 -6.31 4.17
N THR A 139 -9.60 -6.09 3.34
CA THR A 139 -9.42 -5.55 1.99
C THR A 139 -8.81 -4.16 2.05
N ALA A 140 -9.34 -3.29 2.90
CA ALA A 140 -8.81 -1.94 3.11
C ALA A 140 -7.35 -1.97 3.58
N ALA A 141 -7.02 -2.81 4.58
CA ALA A 141 -5.65 -2.97 5.05
C ALA A 141 -4.71 -3.52 3.97
N ARG A 142 -5.19 -4.42 3.11
CA ARG A 142 -4.41 -4.97 1.99
C ARG A 142 -4.15 -3.92 0.91
N GLU A 143 -5.14 -3.08 0.59
CA GLU A 143 -5.01 -1.98 -0.36
C GLU A 143 -4.02 -0.91 0.14
N GLU A 144 -4.11 -0.54 1.41
CA GLU A 144 -3.15 0.37 2.06
C GLU A 144 -1.71 -0.17 1.97
N LEU A 145 -1.50 -1.44 2.33
CA LEU A 145 -0.18 -2.08 2.21
C LEU A 145 0.34 -2.08 0.76
N ILE A 146 -0.52 -2.31 -0.22
CA ILE A 146 -0.12 -2.29 -1.64
C ILE A 146 0.24 -0.86 -2.08
N ALA A 147 -0.52 0.14 -1.64
CA ALA A 147 -0.26 1.54 -1.95
C ALA A 147 1.08 1.99 -1.36
N ASP A 148 1.33 1.69 -0.09
CA ASP A 148 2.59 2.00 0.59
C ASP A 148 3.79 1.32 -0.10
N GLN A 149 3.64 0.05 -0.48
CA GLN A 149 4.67 -0.68 -1.20
C GLN A 149 4.93 -0.07 -2.59
N ALA A 150 3.88 0.35 -3.29
CA ALA A 150 4.02 1.00 -4.59
C ALA A 150 4.74 2.35 -4.46
N GLU A 151 4.43 3.14 -3.43
CA GLU A 151 5.11 4.41 -3.14
C GLU A 151 6.60 4.19 -2.83
N GLN A 152 6.92 3.23 -1.96
CA GLN A 152 8.32 2.87 -1.65
C GLN A 152 9.09 2.40 -2.88
N LEU A 153 8.45 1.62 -3.76
CA LEU A 153 9.05 1.20 -5.02
C LEU A 153 9.29 2.40 -5.94
N LEU A 154 8.38 3.37 -6.00
CA LEU A 154 8.57 4.61 -6.76
C LEU A 154 9.76 5.41 -6.24
N GLU A 155 9.87 5.60 -4.92
CA GLU A 155 11.00 6.31 -4.29
C GLU A 155 12.35 5.64 -4.59
N LEU A 156 12.40 4.31 -4.56
CA LEU A 156 13.62 3.55 -4.85
C LEU A 156 13.97 3.49 -6.35
N SER A 157 13.01 3.75 -7.25
CA SER A 157 13.14 3.49 -8.70
C SER A 157 13.83 4.60 -9.51
N THR A 158 14.12 5.76 -8.91
CA THR A 158 14.68 6.93 -9.63
C THR A 158 15.73 7.70 -8.80
N PRO A 159 16.87 7.07 -8.48
CA PRO A 159 17.91 7.71 -7.69
C PRO A 159 18.57 8.85 -8.49
N VAL A 160 18.52 10.07 -7.96
CA VAL A 160 19.39 11.16 -8.44
C VAL A 160 20.77 10.95 -7.84
N VAL A 161 21.79 10.76 -8.68
CA VAL A 161 23.15 10.41 -8.25
C VAL A 161 24.15 11.48 -8.64
N LYS A 162 25.10 11.77 -7.76
CA LYS A 162 26.25 12.63 -8.08
C LYS A 162 27.26 11.81 -8.90
N LEU A 163 27.45 12.17 -10.18
CA LEU A 163 28.41 11.50 -11.06
C LEU A 163 29.81 12.10 -10.95
N TRP A 164 29.89 13.41 -10.70
CA TRP A 164 31.16 14.12 -10.58
C TRP A 164 30.98 15.39 -9.74
N GLU A 165 32.07 16.09 -9.47
CA GLU A 165 32.02 17.45 -8.91
C GLU A 165 31.24 18.38 -9.86
N GLY A 166 30.13 18.93 -9.36
CA GLY A 166 29.22 19.80 -10.11
C GLY A 166 28.33 19.11 -11.14
N VAL A 167 28.23 17.77 -11.11
CA VAL A 167 27.43 17.00 -12.08
C VAL A 167 26.56 15.97 -11.36
N VAL A 168 25.24 16.10 -11.54
CA VAL A 168 24.25 15.11 -11.11
C VAL A 168 23.67 14.36 -12.31
N ALA A 169 23.18 13.14 -12.10
CA ALA A 169 22.47 12.39 -13.12
C ALA A 169 21.22 11.72 -12.59
N VAL A 170 20.27 11.53 -13.50
CA VAL A 170 18.97 10.93 -13.27
C VAL A 170 18.76 9.82 -14.30
N PRO A 171 19.00 8.56 -13.95
CA PRO A 171 18.68 7.43 -14.81
C PRO A 171 17.17 7.17 -14.79
N LEU A 172 16.54 7.25 -15.96
CA LEU A 172 15.15 6.85 -16.17
C LEU A 172 15.12 5.40 -16.67
N VAL A 173 14.48 4.52 -15.89
CA VAL A 173 14.40 3.07 -16.18
C VAL A 173 12.95 2.61 -16.26
N GLY A 174 12.56 1.87 -17.28
CA GLY A 174 11.18 1.39 -17.44
C GLY A 174 10.21 2.45 -17.98
N THR A 175 8.92 2.28 -17.72
CA THR A 175 7.88 3.22 -18.16
C THR A 175 7.86 4.46 -17.26
N LEU A 176 7.82 5.65 -17.85
CA LEU A 176 7.70 6.91 -17.12
C LEU A 176 6.25 7.37 -17.18
N ASP A 177 5.50 7.20 -16.08
CA ASP A 177 4.19 7.80 -15.91
C ASP A 177 4.30 9.22 -15.30
N SER A 178 3.17 9.93 -15.23
CA SER A 178 3.13 11.30 -14.71
C SER A 178 3.52 11.42 -13.23
N ALA A 179 3.13 10.47 -12.39
CA ALA A 179 3.43 10.50 -10.96
C ALA A 179 4.94 10.35 -10.74
N ARG A 180 5.54 9.37 -11.41
CA ARG A 180 6.98 9.12 -11.35
C ARG A 180 7.80 10.26 -11.94
N ALA A 181 7.37 10.84 -13.06
CA ALA A 181 8.02 12.00 -13.64
C ALA A 181 8.06 13.21 -12.69
N GLN A 182 6.98 13.43 -11.94
CA GLN A 182 6.91 14.50 -10.95
C GLN A 182 7.92 14.26 -9.82
N VAL A 183 7.94 13.04 -9.25
CA VAL A 183 8.90 12.66 -8.20
C VAL A 183 10.35 12.82 -8.67
N VAL A 184 10.65 12.38 -9.90
CA VAL A 184 11.96 12.55 -10.53
C VAL A 184 12.37 14.01 -10.60
N MET A 185 11.46 14.86 -11.08
CA MET A 185 11.71 16.29 -11.23
C MET A 185 11.98 16.92 -9.87
N GLU A 186 11.13 16.69 -8.87
CA GLU A 186 11.30 17.23 -7.52
C GLU A 186 12.64 16.81 -6.90
N ARG A 187 12.98 15.53 -6.97
CA ARG A 187 14.26 15.01 -6.45
C ARG A 187 15.46 15.60 -7.19
N LEU A 188 15.37 15.76 -8.52
CA LEU A 188 16.44 16.38 -9.31
C LEU A 188 16.66 17.84 -8.87
N LEU A 189 15.58 18.63 -8.82
CA LEU A 189 15.65 20.04 -8.47
C LEU A 189 16.20 20.23 -7.04
N GLN A 190 15.74 19.42 -6.08
CA GLN A 190 16.26 19.45 -4.72
C GLN A 190 17.76 19.11 -4.68
N THR A 191 18.18 18.05 -5.38
CA THR A 191 19.60 17.64 -5.42
C THR A 191 20.48 18.69 -6.08
N LEU A 192 19.99 19.37 -7.13
CA LEU A 192 20.72 20.47 -7.79
C LEU A 192 21.01 21.61 -6.81
N VAL A 193 20.02 21.97 -5.98
CA VAL A 193 20.17 22.99 -4.93
C VAL A 193 21.15 22.52 -3.86
N ASP A 194 20.93 21.33 -3.29
CA ASP A 194 21.73 20.80 -2.19
C ASP A 194 23.21 20.62 -2.55
N THR A 195 23.48 20.29 -3.81
CA THR A 195 24.84 20.05 -4.32
C THR A 195 25.47 21.26 -5.02
N GLY A 196 24.69 22.29 -5.32
CA GLY A 196 25.14 23.44 -6.12
C GLY A 196 25.63 23.04 -7.52
N SER A 197 25.07 21.98 -8.10
CA SER A 197 25.58 21.41 -9.36
C SER A 197 25.10 22.20 -10.57
N PRO A 198 25.99 22.79 -11.39
CA PRO A 198 25.61 23.52 -12.59
C PRO A 198 25.19 22.62 -13.76
N TYR A 199 25.35 21.29 -13.64
CA TYR A 199 25.03 20.35 -14.71
C TYR A 199 24.17 19.18 -14.23
N ALA A 200 23.15 18.83 -15.03
CA ALA A 200 22.32 17.64 -14.86
C ALA A 200 22.35 16.77 -16.12
N ILE A 201 22.50 15.45 -15.96
CA ILE A 201 22.37 14.48 -17.06
C ILE A 201 21.12 13.63 -16.84
N ILE A 202 20.16 13.73 -17.75
CA ILE A 202 18.96 12.89 -17.76
C ILE A 202 19.22 11.70 -18.68
N ASP A 203 19.40 10.51 -18.12
CA ASP A 203 19.72 9.31 -18.87
C ASP A 203 18.47 8.49 -19.18
N ILE A 204 18.05 8.48 -20.44
CA ILE A 204 16.87 7.73 -20.88
C ILE A 204 17.24 6.35 -21.46
N THR A 205 18.46 5.87 -21.20
CA THR A 205 18.94 4.58 -21.71
C THR A 205 18.06 3.41 -21.27
N GLY A 206 17.42 3.49 -20.09
CA GLY A 206 16.53 2.47 -19.55
C GLY A 206 15.07 2.57 -20.00
N VAL A 207 14.71 3.55 -20.84
CA VAL A 207 13.34 3.75 -21.34
C VAL A 207 13.17 3.00 -22.67
N PRO A 208 12.30 1.97 -22.74
CA PRO A 208 12.21 1.10 -23.91
C PRO A 208 11.54 1.76 -25.13
N ALA A 209 10.61 2.67 -24.90
CA ALA A 209 9.92 3.45 -25.93
C ALA A 209 9.63 4.86 -25.41
N VAL A 210 9.79 5.85 -26.26
CA VAL A 210 9.44 7.25 -25.95
C VAL A 210 8.14 7.57 -26.66
N ASP A 211 7.11 7.93 -25.91
CA ASP A 211 5.88 8.51 -26.42
C ASP A 211 5.84 10.03 -26.18
N THR A 212 4.73 10.66 -26.56
CA THR A 212 4.52 12.10 -26.36
C THR A 212 4.51 12.50 -24.89
N GLN A 213 3.98 11.65 -24.00
CA GLN A 213 3.92 11.95 -22.57
C GLN A 213 5.32 11.91 -21.96
N VAL A 214 6.09 10.84 -22.17
CA VAL A 214 7.46 10.71 -21.64
C VAL A 214 8.31 11.90 -22.06
N ALA A 215 8.25 12.27 -23.35
CA ALA A 215 9.01 13.40 -23.87
C ALA A 215 8.60 14.74 -23.23
N GLN A 216 7.31 14.99 -23.06
CA GLN A 216 6.81 16.19 -22.38
C GLN A 216 7.29 16.27 -20.93
N HIS A 217 7.31 15.16 -20.20
CA HIS A 217 7.81 15.14 -18.83
C HIS A 217 9.32 15.43 -18.78
N VAL A 218 10.12 14.82 -19.67
CA VAL A 218 11.55 15.10 -19.78
C VAL A 218 11.79 16.58 -20.09
N LEU A 219 11.05 17.16 -21.04
CA LEU A 219 11.15 18.58 -21.39
C LEU A 219 10.81 19.51 -20.21
N LYS A 220 9.73 19.22 -19.48
CA LYS A 220 9.36 19.99 -18.27
C LYS A 220 10.47 19.95 -17.23
N THR A 221 11.04 18.77 -16.98
CA THR A 221 12.16 18.60 -16.05
C THR A 221 13.39 19.40 -16.48
N VAL A 222 13.73 19.38 -17.78
CA VAL A 222 14.84 20.18 -18.33
C VAL A 222 14.60 21.68 -18.16
N VAL A 223 13.40 22.15 -18.47
CA VAL A 223 13.04 23.57 -18.31
C VAL A 223 13.12 23.99 -16.85
N ALA A 224 12.56 23.18 -15.93
CA ALA A 224 12.61 23.45 -14.51
C ALA A 224 14.05 23.52 -13.98
N ALA A 225 14.91 22.56 -14.37
CA ALA A 225 16.32 22.57 -13.96
C ALA A 225 17.10 23.76 -14.55
N ARG A 226 16.81 24.18 -15.79
CA ARG A 226 17.36 25.43 -16.36
C ARG A 226 16.94 26.67 -15.58
N LEU A 227 15.69 26.74 -15.11
CA LEU A 227 15.23 27.84 -14.25
C LEU A 227 15.99 27.88 -12.90
N MET A 228 16.47 26.73 -12.43
CA MET A 228 17.34 26.63 -11.25
C MET A 228 18.82 26.93 -11.56
N GLY A 229 19.15 27.30 -12.81
CA GLY A 229 20.52 27.62 -13.22
C GLY A 229 21.38 26.40 -13.59
N ALA A 230 20.77 25.22 -13.78
CA ALA A 230 21.46 24.01 -14.19
C ALA A 230 21.32 23.74 -15.69
N ASP A 231 22.45 23.48 -16.36
CA ASP A 231 22.50 23.04 -17.75
C ASP A 231 22.18 21.54 -17.86
N CYS A 232 21.10 21.20 -18.55
CA CYS A 232 20.69 19.82 -18.76
C CYS A 232 21.22 19.22 -20.07
N ILE A 233 21.65 17.96 -19.98
CA ILE A 233 22.04 17.11 -21.09
C ILE A 233 21.17 15.85 -21.07
N ILE A 234 20.65 15.43 -22.22
CA ILE A 234 19.92 14.16 -22.33
C ILE A 234 20.87 13.09 -22.90
N SER A 235 21.01 11.95 -22.21
CA SER A 235 21.75 10.79 -22.70
C SER A 235 20.83 9.61 -23.00
N GLY A 236 21.31 8.64 -23.77
CA GLY A 236 20.56 7.43 -24.10
C GLY A 236 19.70 7.54 -25.36
N ILE A 237 19.92 8.57 -26.20
CA ILE A 237 19.20 8.72 -27.48
C ILE A 237 19.72 7.67 -28.49
N ARG A 238 19.01 6.55 -28.60
CA ARG A 238 19.25 5.50 -29.61
C ARG A 238 18.58 5.86 -30.94
N PRO A 239 19.01 5.28 -32.08
CA PRO A 239 18.41 5.59 -33.40
C PRO A 239 16.89 5.45 -33.44
N GLN A 240 16.33 4.41 -32.79
CA GLN A 240 14.89 4.18 -32.69
C GLN A 240 14.19 5.32 -31.95
N ILE A 241 14.72 5.73 -30.79
CA ILE A 241 14.16 6.84 -29.99
C ILE A 241 14.20 8.15 -30.78
N ALA A 242 15.31 8.43 -31.47
CA ALA A 242 15.45 9.62 -32.30
C ALA A 242 14.40 9.67 -33.43
N GLN A 243 14.17 8.54 -34.12
CA GLN A 243 13.14 8.44 -35.15
C GLN A 243 11.74 8.69 -34.58
N THR A 244 11.43 8.12 -33.42
CA THR A 244 10.14 8.31 -32.75
C THR A 244 9.93 9.77 -32.34
N ILE A 245 10.94 10.42 -31.75
CA ILE A 245 10.89 11.85 -31.39
C ILE A 245 10.56 12.72 -32.60
N VAL A 246 11.22 12.48 -33.73
CA VAL A 246 10.98 13.21 -34.99
C VAL A 246 9.59 12.93 -35.54
N ALA A 247 9.17 11.65 -35.55
CA ALA A 247 7.85 11.25 -36.04
C ALA A 247 6.70 11.86 -35.21
N LEU A 248 6.91 12.04 -33.91
CA LEU A 248 5.95 12.66 -32.99
C LEU A 248 5.99 14.20 -33.02
N GLY A 249 6.92 14.82 -33.77
CA GLY A 249 7.07 16.26 -33.85
C GLY A 249 7.54 16.92 -32.55
N ILE A 250 8.27 16.18 -31.71
CA ILE A 250 8.82 16.70 -30.45
C ILE A 250 10.10 17.48 -30.74
N GLU A 251 10.16 18.74 -30.31
CA GLU A 251 11.33 19.60 -30.46
C GLU A 251 12.10 19.73 -29.14
N PHE A 252 13.35 19.24 -29.12
CA PHE A 252 14.26 19.43 -27.99
C PHE A 252 15.03 20.76 -28.04
N GLY A 253 14.84 21.58 -29.08
CA GLY A 253 15.49 22.88 -29.24
C GLY A 253 17.01 22.81 -29.01
N ASP A 254 17.51 23.68 -28.13
CA ASP A 254 18.94 23.79 -27.78
C ASP A 254 19.38 22.82 -26.67
N ILE A 255 18.61 21.76 -26.39
CA ILE A 255 19.00 20.76 -25.40
C ILE A 255 20.08 19.86 -26.00
N VAL A 256 21.23 19.77 -25.34
CA VAL A 256 22.32 18.90 -25.79
C VAL A 256 21.90 17.44 -25.60
N THR A 257 21.99 16.66 -26.66
CA THR A 257 21.75 15.21 -26.62
C THR A 257 23.02 14.41 -26.88
N LYS A 258 23.13 13.24 -26.24
CA LYS A 258 24.22 12.27 -26.44
C LYS A 258 23.69 10.85 -26.50
N ALA A 259 24.42 9.99 -27.22
CA ALA A 259 24.06 8.58 -27.37
C ALA A 259 24.20 7.81 -26.04
N THR A 260 25.22 8.12 -25.24
CA THR A 260 25.52 7.41 -23.99
C THR A 260 25.74 8.37 -22.82
N LEU A 261 25.51 7.90 -21.59
CA LEU A 261 25.81 8.64 -20.36
C LEU A 261 27.28 9.05 -20.29
N ALA A 262 28.19 8.18 -20.75
CA ALA A 262 29.63 8.48 -20.81
C ALA A 262 29.93 9.66 -21.74
N ASP A 263 29.26 9.77 -22.88
CA ASP A 263 29.45 10.89 -23.82
C ASP A 263 28.87 12.20 -23.29
N ALA A 264 27.76 12.13 -22.55
CA ALA A 264 27.21 13.27 -21.83
C ALA A 264 28.17 13.78 -20.76
N LEU A 265 28.72 12.89 -19.93
CA LEU A 265 29.70 13.27 -18.92
C LEU A 265 30.96 13.87 -19.55
N ARG A 266 31.51 13.26 -20.61
CA ARG A 266 32.66 13.83 -21.34
C ARG A 266 32.37 15.23 -21.89
N HIS A 267 31.16 15.46 -22.38
CA HIS A 267 30.76 16.77 -22.88
C HIS A 267 30.75 17.82 -21.77
N VAL A 268 30.16 17.50 -20.62
CA VAL A 268 30.12 18.37 -19.44
C VAL A 268 31.52 18.69 -18.93
N LEU A 269 32.37 17.66 -18.75
CA LEU A 269 33.73 17.84 -18.26
C LEU A 269 34.57 18.75 -19.16
N ARG A 270 34.40 18.66 -20.50
CA ARG A 270 35.08 19.55 -21.45
C ARG A 270 34.61 21.00 -21.32
N ARG A 271 33.30 21.23 -21.14
CA ARG A 271 32.77 22.59 -20.91
C ARG A 271 33.26 23.18 -19.59
N ALA A 272 33.20 22.40 -18.51
CA ALA A 272 33.69 22.84 -17.20
C ALA A 272 35.21 23.14 -17.20
N ALA A 273 35.99 22.46 -18.04
CA ALA A 273 37.41 22.74 -18.21
C ALA A 273 37.66 24.03 -19.04
N ALA A 274 36.82 24.33 -20.03
CA ALA A 274 36.92 25.55 -20.83
C ALA A 274 36.61 26.81 -20.00
N VAL A 275 35.51 26.78 -19.24
CA VAL A 275 35.10 27.91 -18.35
C VAL A 275 36.19 28.22 -17.31
N ARG A 276 36.84 27.18 -16.76
CA ARG A 276 37.98 27.36 -15.83
C ARG A 276 39.19 28.00 -16.46
N ARG A 277 39.47 27.76 -17.76
CA ARG A 277 40.59 28.38 -18.46
C ARG A 277 40.33 29.85 -18.78
N GLU A 278 39.08 30.21 -19.09
CA GLU A 278 38.68 31.59 -19.34
C GLU A 278 38.62 32.45 -18.07
N SER A 279 38.37 31.84 -16.90
CA SER A 279 38.33 32.57 -15.61
C SER A 279 39.71 32.82 -14.97
N VAL A 280 40.77 32.19 -15.49
CA VAL A 280 42.16 32.29 -14.99
C VAL A 280 43.06 33.11 -15.93
N ALA A 281 42.56 33.47 -17.11
CA ALA A 281 43.21 34.34 -18.08
C ALA A 281 42.76 35.79 -17.88
#